data_AF-A0A3S4K4C5-F1
#
_entry.id   AF-A0A3S4K4C5-F1
#
_cell.length_a   1.000
_cell.length_b   1.000
_cell.length_c   1.000
_cell.angle_alpha   90.00
_cell.angle_beta   90.00
_cell.angle_gamma   90.00
#
_symmetry.space_group_name_H-M   'P 1'
#
loop_
_entity.id
_entity.type
_entity.pdbx_description
1 polymer ?
#
loop_
_entity_poly.entity_id
_entity_poly.type
_entity_poly.pdbx_seq_one_letter_code
_entity_poly.pdbx_strand_id
1 'polypeptide(L)'
;MPLRRFSPGLKAQFAFGMVFLFVQPDASAADISAQQIGGVIIPQAFSQALQDGMSVPLYIHLAGSQGRQDDQRIGSAFIWLDDGQLRIRKISWKRVKITPVSANKLDSS
;
A
#
# COMPACT_ATOMS: atom_id res chain seq x y z
N MET A 1 71.31 -42.44 9.64
CA MET A 1 70.04 -42.09 10.32
C MET A 1 69.51 -40.78 9.72
N PRO A 2 68.18 -40.59 9.59
CA PRO A 2 67.56 -40.27 8.30
C PRO A 2 67.09 -38.81 8.15
N LEU A 3 67.13 -38.29 6.92
CA LEU A 3 66.33 -37.14 6.50
C LEU A 3 65.01 -37.63 5.92
N ARG A 4 63.93 -37.34 6.64
CA ARG A 4 62.54 -37.56 6.25
C ARG A 4 62.24 -36.81 4.94
N ARG A 5 62.04 -37.55 3.84
CA ARG A 5 61.48 -36.99 2.60
C ARG A 5 59.96 -37.05 2.72
N PHE A 6 59.33 -35.90 2.98
CA PHE A 6 57.89 -35.74 2.85
C PHE A 6 57.53 -35.72 1.37
N SER A 7 56.76 -36.70 0.91
CA SER A 7 55.99 -36.58 -0.32
C SER A 7 54.71 -37.40 -0.22
N PRO A 8 53.60 -36.82 0.28
CA PRO A 8 52.29 -37.23 -0.13
C PRO A 8 51.88 -36.37 -1.33
N GLY A 9 51.75 -37.01 -2.49
CA GLY A 9 51.10 -36.40 -3.65
C GLY A 9 49.63 -36.12 -3.32
N LEU A 10 49.35 -34.96 -2.75
CA LEU A 10 48.00 -34.47 -2.54
C LEU A 10 47.49 -33.87 -3.86
N LYS A 11 47.07 -34.73 -4.78
CA LYS A 11 46.22 -34.31 -5.90
C LYS A 11 44.80 -34.15 -5.36
N ALA A 12 44.42 -32.93 -5.03
CA ALA A 12 43.04 -32.62 -4.70
C ALA A 12 42.75 -31.15 -4.94
N GLN A 13 42.42 -30.77 -6.17
CA GLN A 13 41.63 -29.57 -6.47
C GLN A 13 40.82 -29.85 -7.75
N PHE A 14 39.66 -30.49 -7.61
CA PHE A 14 38.63 -30.45 -8.65
C PHE A 14 38.05 -29.03 -8.62
N ALA A 15 38.40 -28.22 -9.62
CA ALA A 15 37.73 -26.95 -9.85
C ALA A 15 36.34 -27.23 -10.42
N PHE A 16 35.31 -27.25 -9.57
CA PHE A 16 33.94 -27.14 -10.03
C PHE A 16 33.57 -25.66 -10.01
N GLY A 17 33.73 -25.00 -11.16
CA GLY A 17 33.26 -23.63 -11.34
C GLY A 17 31.74 -23.60 -11.30
N MET A 18 31.16 -23.28 -10.15
CA MET A 18 29.77 -22.83 -10.11
C MET A 18 29.70 -21.39 -10.59
N VAL A 19 29.23 -21.21 -11.82
CA VAL A 19 28.84 -19.90 -12.34
C VAL A 19 27.56 -19.49 -11.62
N PHE A 20 27.64 -18.51 -10.72
CA PHE A 20 26.47 -17.82 -10.21
C PHE A 20 26.08 -16.74 -11.22
N LEU A 21 25.14 -17.03 -12.10
CA LEU A 21 24.42 -16.01 -12.85
C LEU A 21 23.42 -15.35 -11.88
N PHE A 22 23.87 -14.31 -11.18
CA PHE A 22 22.93 -13.38 -10.55
C PHE A 22 22.20 -12.67 -11.69
N VAL A 23 21.03 -13.19 -12.07
CA VAL A 23 20.06 -12.37 -12.79
C VAL A 23 19.70 -11.26 -11.80
N GLN A 24 20.16 -10.05 -12.08
CA GLN A 24 19.59 -8.90 -11.40
C GLN A 24 18.11 -8.94 -11.78
N PRO A 25 17.16 -9.00 -10.83
CA PRO A 25 15.81 -8.64 -11.18
C PRO A 25 15.96 -7.24 -11.78
N ASP A 26 15.53 -7.08 -13.03
CA ASP A 26 15.30 -5.78 -13.62
C ASP A 26 14.28 -5.12 -12.68
N ALA A 27 14.78 -4.46 -11.64
CA ALA A 27 14.04 -3.48 -10.90
C ALA A 27 13.91 -2.37 -11.91
N SER A 28 12.91 -2.53 -12.78
CA SER A 28 12.47 -1.51 -13.71
C SER A 28 12.36 -0.27 -12.84
N ALA A 29 13.34 0.62 -12.99
CA ALA A 29 13.30 1.94 -12.43
C ALA A 29 12.24 2.64 -13.28
N ALA A 30 10.98 2.30 -13.01
CA ALA A 30 9.83 2.99 -13.55
C ALA A 30 10.09 4.46 -13.24
N ASP A 31 10.13 5.23 -14.31
CA ASP A 31 10.45 6.65 -14.36
C ASP A 31 10.17 7.35 -13.02
N ILE A 32 11.22 7.90 -12.40
CA ILE A 32 11.19 8.65 -11.13
C ILE A 32 10.58 10.04 -11.40
N SER A 33 9.44 10.05 -12.07
CA SER A 33 8.61 11.21 -12.27
C SER A 33 7.57 11.16 -11.16
N ALA A 34 7.63 12.12 -10.24
CA ALA A 34 6.66 12.23 -9.15
C ALA A 34 5.24 12.07 -9.73
N GLN A 35 4.57 10.99 -9.34
CA GLN A 35 3.34 10.60 -10.00
C GLN A 35 2.27 11.64 -9.69
N GLN A 36 1.80 12.35 -10.72
CA GLN A 36 0.77 13.36 -10.58
C GLN A 36 -0.59 12.74 -10.90
N ILE A 37 -1.52 12.81 -9.95
CA ILE A 37 -2.91 12.39 -10.15
C ILE A 37 -3.79 13.61 -9.96
N GLY A 38 -4.54 13.99 -11.00
CA GLY A 38 -5.44 15.14 -10.93
C GLY A 38 -4.76 16.47 -10.58
N GLY A 39 -3.48 16.64 -10.92
CA GLY A 39 -2.70 17.85 -10.62
C GLY A 39 -2.07 17.88 -9.22
N VAL A 40 -2.23 16.83 -8.41
CA VAL A 40 -1.57 16.71 -7.10
C VAL A 40 -0.31 15.86 -7.24
N ILE A 41 0.82 16.39 -6.75
CA ILE A 41 2.08 15.65 -6.67
C ILE A 41 1.96 14.60 -5.57
N ILE A 42 2.10 13.33 -5.93
CA ILE A 42 2.09 12.23 -4.97
C ILE A 42 3.53 11.84 -4.63
N PRO A 43 3.94 11.96 -3.34
CA PRO A 43 5.23 11.45 -2.91
C PRO A 43 5.35 9.94 -3.14
N GLN A 44 6.53 9.48 -3.53
CA GLN A 44 6.77 8.08 -3.89
C GLN A 44 6.34 7.07 -2.81
N ALA A 45 6.60 7.38 -1.53
CA ALA A 45 6.16 6.54 -0.42
C ALA A 45 4.62 6.38 -0.36
N PHE A 46 3.88 7.40 -0.76
CA PHE A 46 2.42 7.35 -0.84
C PHE A 46 1.96 6.63 -2.10
N SER A 47 2.63 6.81 -3.25
CA SER A 47 2.36 6.00 -4.45
C SER A 47 2.53 4.52 -4.18
N GLN A 48 3.61 4.13 -3.48
CA GLN A 48 3.83 2.75 -3.08
C GLN A 48 2.72 2.25 -2.15
N ALA A 49 2.38 3.02 -1.11
CA ALA A 49 1.29 2.67 -0.20
C ALA A 49 -0.07 2.55 -0.91
N LEU A 50 -0.32 3.36 -1.95
CA LEU A 50 -1.49 3.25 -2.80
C LEU A 50 -1.43 2.01 -3.70
N GLN A 51 -0.29 1.65 -4.28
CA GLN A 51 -0.14 0.43 -5.08
C GLN A 51 -0.38 -0.83 -4.22
N ASP A 52 0.14 -0.83 -2.99
CA ASP A 52 -0.08 -1.92 -2.01
C ASP A 52 -1.54 -2.01 -1.55
N GLY A 53 -2.29 -0.92 -1.70
CA GLY A 53 -3.69 -0.78 -1.33
C GLY A 53 -3.84 -0.11 0.04
N MET A 54 -4.60 0.98 0.06
CA MET A 54 -4.80 1.81 1.23
C MET A 54 -6.29 1.88 1.61
N SER A 55 -6.57 1.88 2.91
CA SER A 55 -7.93 2.05 3.43
C SER A 55 -8.16 3.50 3.83
N VAL A 56 -9.19 4.14 3.26
CA VAL A 56 -9.61 5.51 3.56
C VAL A 56 -11.00 5.53 4.19
N PRO A 57 -11.26 6.36 5.21
CA PRO A 57 -12.58 6.44 5.84
C PRO A 57 -13.61 7.12 4.92
N LEU A 58 -14.86 6.62 4.96
CA LEU A 58 -15.99 7.22 4.25
C LEU A 58 -16.92 7.93 5.25
N TYR A 59 -17.38 9.12 4.87
CA TYR A 59 -18.29 9.96 5.66
C TYR A 59 -19.50 10.38 4.82
N ILE A 60 -20.66 10.52 5.45
CA ILE A 60 -21.82 11.24 4.89
C ILE A 60 -21.88 12.62 5.52
N HIS A 61 -22.22 13.62 4.70
CA HIS A 61 -22.47 14.98 5.12
C HIS A 61 -23.98 15.25 5.06
N LEU A 62 -24.56 15.83 6.11
CA LEU A 62 -25.97 16.18 6.14
C LEU A 62 -26.18 17.49 5.36
N ALA A 63 -26.98 17.45 4.30
CA ALA A 63 -27.27 18.65 3.52
C ALA A 63 -27.90 19.74 4.40
N GLY A 64 -27.25 20.90 4.47
CA GLY A 64 -27.68 22.03 5.29
C GLY A 64 -26.99 22.17 6.64
N SER A 65 -26.16 21.21 7.07
CA SER A 65 -25.27 21.43 8.21
C SER A 65 -24.10 22.33 7.82
N GLN A 66 -23.69 23.22 8.71
CA GLN A 66 -22.52 24.06 8.49
C GLN A 66 -21.27 23.36 9.01
N GLY A 67 -20.41 22.91 8.09
CA GLY A 67 -19.14 22.28 8.41
C GLY A 67 -19.21 20.75 8.51
N ARG A 68 -18.08 20.12 8.82
CA ARG A 68 -17.91 18.66 8.83
C ARG A 68 -18.04 18.00 10.20
N GLN A 69 -18.43 18.75 11.24
CA GLN A 69 -18.55 18.21 12.60
C GLN A 69 -19.67 17.17 12.72
N ASP A 70 -20.75 17.37 11.94
CA ASP A 70 -21.89 16.45 11.90
C ASP A 70 -21.70 15.31 10.89
N ASP A 71 -20.53 15.24 10.23
CA ASP A 71 -20.26 14.19 9.24
C ASP A 71 -20.16 12.83 9.93
N GLN A 72 -21.00 11.89 9.49
CA GLN A 72 -21.06 10.58 10.11
C GLN A 72 -20.19 9.59 9.33
N ARG A 73 -19.25 8.91 10.02
CA ARG A 73 -18.47 7.84 9.41
C ARG A 73 -19.34 6.63 9.10
N ILE A 74 -19.44 6.30 7.82
CA ILE A 74 -20.27 5.20 7.30
C ILE A 74 -19.48 3.96 6.93
N GLY A 75 -18.14 4.03 6.88
CA GLY A 75 -17.34 2.90 6.44
C GLY A 75 -15.91 3.24 6.09
N SER A 76 -15.31 2.41 5.25
CA SER A 76 -14.03 2.65 4.61
C SER A 76 -14.03 2.14 3.17
N ALA A 77 -13.31 2.84 2.29
CA ALA A 77 -13.00 2.37 0.95
C ALA A 77 -11.55 1.90 0.91
N PHE A 78 -11.33 0.74 0.29
CA PHE A 78 -10.01 0.27 -0.09
C PHE A 78 -9.74 0.81 -1.49
N ILE A 79 -8.76 1.70 -1.58
CA ILE A 79 -8.31 2.32 -2.81
C ILE A 79 -6.92 1.82 -3.16
N TRP A 80 -6.63 1.78 -4.45
CA TRP A 80 -5.32 1.40 -4.94
C TRP A 80 -4.98 2.14 -6.21
N LEU A 81 -3.69 2.17 -6.51
CA LEU A 81 -3.16 2.75 -7.72
C LEU A 81 -2.88 1.63 -8.73
N ASP A 82 -3.56 1.70 -9.87
CA ASP A 82 -3.46 0.72 -10.95
C ASP A 82 -3.15 1.47 -12.25
N ASP A 83 -1.96 1.23 -12.79
CA ASP A 83 -1.45 1.86 -14.01
C ASP A 83 -1.66 3.37 -14.08
N GLY A 84 -1.15 4.11 -13.08
CA GLY A 84 -1.32 5.57 -13.08
C GLY A 84 -2.64 6.07 -12.48
N GLN A 85 -3.66 5.21 -12.37
CA GLN A 85 -5.03 5.59 -12.05
C GLN A 85 -5.46 5.16 -10.66
N LEU A 86 -6.06 6.07 -9.90
CA LEU A 86 -6.65 5.74 -8.60
C LEU A 86 -7.98 4.99 -8.81
N ARG A 87 -8.07 3.78 -8.25
CA ARG A 87 -9.25 2.92 -8.36
C ARG A 87 -9.80 2.54 -6.99
N ILE A 88 -11.09 2.22 -6.93
CA ILE A 88 -11.74 1.69 -5.73
C ILE A 88 -11.83 0.17 -5.87
N ARG A 89 -11.23 -0.57 -4.93
CA ARG A 89 -11.21 -2.03 -4.94
C ARG A 89 -12.37 -2.65 -4.17
N LYS A 90 -12.70 -2.06 -3.00
CA LYS A 90 -13.76 -2.56 -2.13
C LYS A 90 -14.29 -1.44 -1.24
N ILE A 91 -15.60 -1.47 -0.99
CA ILE A 91 -16.22 -0.62 0.04
C ILE A 91 -16.66 -1.51 1.19
N SER A 92 -16.28 -1.11 2.40
CA SER A 92 -16.68 -1.75 3.66
C SER A 92 -17.61 -0.81 4.42
N TRP A 93 -18.84 -1.25 4.65
CA TRP A 93 -19.84 -0.46 5.35
C TRP A 93 -19.79 -0.75 6.85
N LYS A 94 -19.89 0.30 7.65
CA LYS A 94 -20.19 0.19 9.08
C LYS A 94 -21.69 0.37 9.27
N ARG A 95 -22.29 -0.43 10.15
CA ARG A 95 -23.70 -0.24 10.54
C ARG A 95 -23.86 1.15 11.16
N VAL A 96 -24.64 1.99 10.49
CA VAL A 96 -25.04 3.31 10.97
C VAL A 96 -26.39 3.16 11.68
N LYS A 97 -26.48 3.67 12.92
CA LYS A 97 -27.77 3.77 13.61
C LYS A 97 -28.38 5.12 13.25
N ILE A 98 -29.49 5.09 12.52
CA ILE A 98 -30.31 6.27 12.31
C ILE A 98 -31.21 6.40 13.53
N THR A 99 -30.90 7.33 14.42
CA THR A 99 -31.81 7.67 15.53
C THR A 99 -32.82 8.67 15.00
N PRO A 100 -34.13 8.34 14.96
CA PRO A 100 -35.14 9.31 14.58
C PRO A 100 -35.15 10.44 15.60
N VAL A 101 -35.03 11.69 15.12
CA VAL A 101 -35.27 12.87 15.96
C VAL A 101 -36.78 12.92 16.23
N SER A 102 -37.17 12.85 17.50
CA SER A 102 -38.57 12.90 17.91
C SER A 102 -39.20 14.19 17.44
N ALA A 103 -40.10 14.11 16.45
CA ALA A 103 -40.96 15.20 16.03
C ALA A 103 -42.06 15.37 17.08
N ASN A 104 -41.73 15.91 18.25
CA ASN A 104 -42.75 16.23 19.24
C ASN A 104 -42.40 17.49 20.03
N LYS A 105 -42.68 18.63 19.40
CA LYS A 105 -42.98 19.90 20.08
C LYS A 105 -43.65 20.89 19.11
N LEU A 106 -44.79 20.51 18.55
CA LEU A 106 -45.57 21.38 17.65
C LEU A 106 -47.08 21.25 17.91
N ASP A 107 -47.50 21.15 19.17
CA ASP A 107 -48.91 21.26 19.57
C ASP A 107 -49.07 21.57 21.06
N SER A 108 -48.52 22.69 21.52
CA SER A 108 -48.95 23.26 22.80
C SER A 108 -48.85 24.78 22.75
N SER A 109 -49.87 25.40 22.16
CA SER A 109 -50.28 26.79 22.38
C SER A 109 -51.77 26.80 22.65
#